data_AF-A0A829H8Y6-F1
#
_entry.id   AF-A0A829H8Y6-F1
#
_cell.length_a   1.000
_cell.length_b   1.000
_cell.length_c   1.000
_cell.angle_alpha   90.00
_cell.angle_beta   90.00
_cell.angle_gamma   90.00
#
_symmetry.space_group_name_H-M   'P 1'
#
loop_
_entity.id
_entity.type
_entity.pdbx_description
1 polymer ?
#
loop_
_entity_poly.entity_id
_entity_poly.type
_entity_poly.pdbx_seq_one_letter_code
_entity_poly.pdbx_strand_id
1 'polypeptide(L)'
;KTRNQLLRLSHESGQFDSYHFRLAVADESGDDGRIGTIKENIGKITSGQVQVYDHQFWSISTAYPDSTSSFYLDEKLAREAMQKDYSRELDDVLLINYSQDSEDEVDDPSSWTKSNPILELKKDTMLPSLVSERDKKKLDGTLDEFKNKNLNMWIKASDNRYLNIHDIENAVANKPPFSISGHDVYIGFDLSKLADDTAVAFIYPYKLAGETHYYIQQHSWVPLSHTGGSIAEKEKQDGINYRQAEQLGFATIAKGRFGYIDEDSVTTWIMSYIEENGLNVKFFVFDRWGTSDVLDKLSQEEPFPLMPLKQTSDKLDKPTHEFKKAIREGRVHYDDDPILKYALTNAVIVGSSAGIKVDKDRATSKIDAVDAVIDAFSRAYYAFSDFDPDADNDKNRSPLSGMSDEERHKFLMEVGF
;
A
#
# COMPACT_ATOMS: atom_id res chain seq x y z
N LYS A 1 28.89 23.95 45.84
CA LYS A 1 28.15 24.25 44.58
C LYS A 1 28.18 23.00 43.73
N THR A 2 27.04 22.32 43.56
CA THR A 2 26.88 21.31 42.52
C THR A 2 27.16 21.98 41.18
N ARG A 3 28.12 21.46 40.42
CA ARG A 3 28.50 22.00 39.10
C ARG A 3 27.55 21.44 38.05
N ASN A 4 26.27 21.80 38.12
CA ASN A 4 25.30 21.39 37.11
C ASN A 4 25.69 22.06 35.78
N GLN A 5 25.76 21.28 34.71
CA GLN A 5 26.06 21.74 33.35
C GLN A 5 24.83 21.50 32.48
N LEU A 6 24.46 22.49 31.67
CA LEU A 6 23.42 22.36 30.66
C LEU A 6 24.09 22.32 29.29
N LEU A 7 23.81 21.27 28.53
CA LEU A 7 24.39 21.04 27.21
C LEU A 7 23.27 21.09 26.16
N ARG A 8 23.51 21.81 25.06
CA ARG A 8 22.67 21.77 23.87
C ARG A 8 23.35 20.86 22.85
N LEU A 9 22.71 19.74 22.55
CA LEU A 9 23.23 18.72 21.65
C LEU A 9 22.25 18.52 20.48
N SER A 10 22.77 18.29 19.27
CA SER A 10 21.98 17.94 18.10
C SER A 10 22.00 16.43 17.90
N HIS A 11 20.90 15.84 17.45
CA HIS A 11 20.84 14.43 17.05
C HIS A 11 21.92 14.06 16.01
N GLU A 12 22.34 15.02 15.17
CA GLU A 12 23.41 14.81 14.18
C GLU A 12 24.81 14.65 14.81
N SER A 13 25.00 15.06 16.07
CA SER A 13 26.31 14.98 16.73
C SER A 13 26.70 13.56 17.14
N GLY A 14 25.74 12.64 17.29
CA GLY A 14 25.93 11.19 17.49
C GLY A 14 26.69 10.73 18.75
N GLN A 15 27.26 11.65 19.54
CA GLN A 15 28.05 11.36 20.74
C GLN A 15 27.25 11.60 22.01
N PHE A 16 26.41 10.63 22.37
CA PHE A 16 25.62 10.68 23.60
C PHE A 16 26.11 9.69 24.67
N ASP A 17 26.76 8.59 24.27
CA ASP A 17 27.22 7.51 25.15
C ASP A 17 28.27 7.93 26.19
N SER A 18 29.00 9.01 25.91
CA SER A 18 30.05 9.52 26.80
C SER A 18 29.51 10.40 27.93
N TYR A 19 28.21 10.67 27.95
CA TYR A 19 27.56 11.54 28.92
C TYR A 19 26.66 10.77 29.89
N HIS A 20 26.71 11.17 31.17
CA HIS A 20 25.82 10.67 32.22
C HIS A 20 24.76 11.71 32.55
N PHE A 21 23.73 11.82 31.71
CA PHE A 21 22.70 12.84 31.85
C PHE A 21 21.83 12.59 33.09
N ARG A 22 21.74 13.56 34.00
CA ARG A 22 20.76 13.52 35.09
C ARG A 22 19.34 13.83 34.60
N LEU A 23 19.24 14.76 33.64
CA LEU A 23 18.03 15.10 32.92
C LEU A 23 18.40 15.23 31.45
N ALA A 24 17.65 14.56 30.59
CA ALA A 24 17.74 14.72 29.14
C ALA A 24 16.36 15.07 28.60
N VAL A 25 16.31 16.08 27.73
CA VAL A 25 15.09 16.50 27.02
C VAL A 25 15.35 16.33 25.53
N ALA A 26 14.63 15.42 24.90
CA ALA A 26 14.61 15.23 23.47
C ALA A 26 13.40 15.97 22.90
N ASP A 27 13.67 17.02 22.12
CA ASP A 27 12.65 17.80 21.43
C ASP A 27 12.48 17.29 19.98
N GLU A 28 11.32 17.48 19.38
CA GLU A 28 10.98 16.97 18.04
C GLU A 28 11.23 15.46 17.87
N SER A 29 11.00 14.67 18.94
CA SER A 29 11.30 13.23 18.95
C SER A 29 10.47 12.41 17.96
N GLY A 30 9.41 13.00 17.42
CA GLY A 30 8.52 12.38 16.44
C GLY A 30 8.94 12.53 14.99
N ASP A 31 10.02 13.28 14.68
CA ASP A 31 10.45 13.60 13.31
C ASP A 31 10.63 12.34 12.43
N ASP A 32 9.78 12.28 11.40
CA ASP A 32 9.68 11.17 10.46
C ASP A 32 10.80 11.15 9.41
N GLY A 33 11.51 12.27 9.22
CA GLY A 33 12.70 12.33 8.36
C GLY A 33 13.94 11.72 9.00
N ARG A 34 13.93 11.44 10.32
CA ARG A 34 15.12 11.07 11.10
C ARG A 34 14.90 9.90 12.08
N ILE A 35 13.86 9.09 11.86
CA ILE A 35 13.41 8.02 12.75
C ILE A 35 14.58 7.14 13.26
N GLY A 36 15.42 6.64 12.35
CA GLY A 36 16.56 5.78 12.71
C GLY A 36 17.57 6.46 13.62
N THR A 37 17.96 7.69 13.29
CA THR A 37 18.94 8.49 14.04
C THR A 37 18.39 8.90 15.42
N ILE A 38 17.11 9.27 15.49
CA ILE A 38 16.46 9.62 16.76
C ILE A 38 16.41 8.39 17.67
N LYS A 39 15.93 7.25 17.16
CA LYS A 39 15.86 6.00 17.91
C LYS A 39 17.22 5.55 18.44
N GLU A 40 18.26 5.59 17.60
CA GLU A 40 19.61 5.24 18.01
C GLU A 40 20.11 6.16 19.13
N ASN A 41 19.97 7.47 18.96
CA ASN A 41 20.46 8.45 19.94
C ASN A 41 19.69 8.42 21.26
N ILE A 42 18.38 8.21 21.24
CA ILE A 42 17.58 8.01 22.45
C ILE A 42 18.08 6.76 23.19
N GLY A 43 18.34 5.65 22.47
CA GLY A 43 18.92 4.44 23.07
C GLY A 43 20.29 4.68 23.72
N LYS A 44 21.14 5.49 23.09
CA LYS A 44 22.43 5.93 23.66
C LYS A 44 22.24 6.71 24.96
N ILE A 45 21.34 7.70 24.95
CA ILE A 45 21.02 8.52 26.12
C ILE A 45 20.51 7.64 27.27
N THR A 46 19.48 6.83 27.04
CA THR A 46 18.86 6.01 28.09
C THR A 46 19.82 4.96 28.63
N SER A 47 20.66 4.35 27.77
CA SER A 47 21.69 3.41 28.23
C SER A 47 22.75 4.08 29.12
N GLY A 48 23.17 5.31 28.80
CA GLY A 48 24.09 6.10 29.62
C GLY A 48 23.51 6.56 30.95
N GLN A 49 22.18 6.58 31.07
CA GLN A 49 21.44 6.97 32.28
C GLN A 49 21.22 5.83 33.27
N VAL A 50 21.37 4.56 32.88
CA VAL A 50 21.06 3.39 33.72
C VAL A 50 21.70 3.43 35.12
N GLN A 51 22.93 3.92 35.24
CA GLN A 51 23.66 4.01 36.52
C GLN A 51 23.52 5.37 37.22
N VAL A 52 22.79 6.31 36.62
CA VAL A 52 22.59 7.65 37.17
C VAL A 52 21.37 7.63 38.08
N TYR A 53 21.62 7.85 39.38
CA TYR A 53 20.55 7.89 40.38
C TYR A 53 19.46 8.91 40.02
N ASP A 54 18.20 8.48 40.04
CA ASP A 54 16.97 9.29 39.87
C ASP A 54 16.88 10.05 38.52
N HIS A 55 17.62 9.61 37.50
CA HIS A 55 17.64 10.24 36.18
C HIS A 55 16.23 10.39 35.57
N GLN A 56 16.08 11.40 34.71
CA GLN A 56 14.86 11.64 33.96
C GLN A 56 15.17 11.78 32.47
N PHE A 57 14.29 11.23 31.65
CA PHE A 57 14.28 11.41 30.20
C PHE A 57 12.91 11.94 29.78
N TRP A 58 12.88 13.11 29.17
CA TRP A 58 11.66 13.73 28.65
C TRP A 58 11.74 13.73 27.14
N SER A 59 10.73 13.16 26.51
CA SER A 59 10.58 13.18 25.05
C SER A 59 9.35 14.02 24.73
N ILE A 60 9.55 15.04 23.89
CA ILE A 60 8.53 16.02 23.53
C ILE A 60 8.43 16.01 22.00
N SER A 61 7.21 15.95 21.50
CA SER A 61 6.93 16.03 20.07
C SER A 61 5.47 16.40 19.82
N THR A 62 5.18 16.79 18.58
CA THR A 62 3.85 16.77 17.98
C THR A 62 3.67 15.48 17.17
N ALA A 63 2.44 15.21 16.73
CA ALA A 63 2.16 14.20 15.73
C ALA A 63 2.82 14.58 14.39
N TYR A 64 3.54 13.64 13.78
CA TYR A 64 4.09 13.76 12.43
C TYR A 64 3.24 12.94 11.44
N PRO A 65 3.32 13.24 10.13
CA PRO A 65 2.58 12.49 9.10
C PRO A 65 2.85 10.99 9.10
N ASP A 66 4.08 10.55 9.38
CA ASP A 66 4.40 9.12 9.44
C ASP A 66 4.08 8.50 10.82
N SER A 67 3.00 7.71 10.86
CA SER A 67 2.61 6.86 12.00
C SER A 67 3.58 5.70 12.31
N THR A 68 4.79 5.68 11.75
CA THR A 68 5.86 4.74 12.11
C THR A 68 7.03 5.37 12.84
N SER A 69 6.90 6.66 13.16
CA SER A 69 7.74 7.35 14.12
C SER A 69 7.87 6.56 15.43
N SER A 70 9.10 6.48 15.98
CA SER A 70 9.34 5.80 17.26
C SER A 70 8.52 6.42 18.39
N PHE A 71 8.32 7.74 18.35
CA PHE A 71 7.54 8.46 19.35
C PHE A 71 6.05 8.06 19.34
N TYR A 72 5.47 7.82 18.16
CA TYR A 72 4.11 7.29 18.05
C TYR A 72 3.98 5.87 18.60
N LEU A 73 4.99 5.02 18.36
CA LEU A 73 5.02 3.67 18.93
C LEU A 73 5.12 3.72 20.46
N ASP A 74 5.95 4.60 21.02
CA ASP A 74 6.08 4.81 22.46
C ASP A 74 4.77 5.34 23.07
N GLU A 75 4.11 6.30 22.41
CA GLU A 75 2.77 6.78 22.80
C GLU A 75 1.77 5.61 22.86
N LYS A 76 1.72 4.79 21.80
CA LYS A 76 0.80 3.65 21.72
C LYS A 76 1.07 2.65 22.83
N LEU A 77 2.33 2.30 23.08
CA LEU A 77 2.73 1.40 24.16
C LEU A 77 2.31 1.94 25.53
N ALA A 78 2.54 3.23 25.80
CA ALA A 78 2.12 3.86 27.06
C ALA A 78 0.59 3.85 27.22
N ARG A 79 -0.17 4.15 26.16
CA ARG A 79 -1.65 4.07 26.19
C ARG A 79 -2.15 2.66 26.46
N GLU A 80 -1.56 1.65 25.82
CA GLU A 80 -1.91 0.25 26.04
C GLU A 80 -1.60 -0.22 27.48
N ALA A 81 -0.45 0.19 28.02
CA ALA A 81 -0.08 -0.10 29.40
C ALA A 81 -1.06 0.53 30.40
N MET A 82 -1.46 1.80 30.17
CA MET A 82 -2.47 2.49 31.00
C MET A 82 -3.84 1.80 30.95
N GLN A 83 -4.24 1.26 29.80
CA GLN A 83 -5.49 0.48 29.67
C GLN A 83 -5.42 -0.86 30.40
N LYS A 84 -4.21 -1.40 30.58
CA LYS A 84 -3.92 -2.63 31.32
C LYS A 84 -3.33 -2.34 32.70
N ASP A 85 -3.88 -1.36 33.44
CA ASP A 85 -3.36 -0.94 34.77
C ASP A 85 -3.11 -2.12 35.75
N TYR A 86 -3.82 -3.23 35.60
CA TYR A 86 -3.55 -4.45 36.39
C TYR A 86 -2.16 -5.07 36.17
N SER A 87 -1.50 -4.85 35.03
CA SER A 87 -0.15 -5.40 34.73
C SER A 87 0.96 -4.58 35.36
N ARG A 88 0.69 -3.30 35.69
CA ARG A 88 1.68 -2.34 36.24
C ARG A 88 2.93 -2.18 35.35
N GLU A 89 2.80 -2.47 34.05
CA GLU A 89 3.85 -2.20 33.06
C GLU A 89 3.99 -0.69 32.84
N LEU A 90 5.24 -0.21 32.68
CA LEU A 90 5.55 1.21 32.46
C LEU A 90 5.08 2.16 33.60
N ASP A 91 5.02 1.67 34.85
CA ASP A 91 4.68 2.46 36.04
C ASP A 91 5.62 3.66 36.30
N ASP A 92 6.79 3.67 35.67
CA ASP A 92 7.79 4.72 35.70
C ASP A 92 7.66 5.73 34.54
N VAL A 93 6.64 5.58 33.68
CA VAL A 93 6.38 6.45 32.53
C VAL A 93 5.16 7.34 32.77
N LEU A 94 5.30 8.63 32.46
CA LEU A 94 4.20 9.59 32.43
C LEU A 94 3.93 10.03 30.98
N LEU A 95 2.72 9.77 30.49
CA LEU A 95 2.23 10.29 29.21
C LEU A 95 1.34 11.51 29.42
N ILE A 96 1.65 12.61 28.73
CA ILE A 96 0.78 13.79 28.62
C ILE A 96 0.49 14.00 27.15
N ASN A 97 -0.76 13.77 26.74
CA ASN A 97 -1.18 13.85 25.34
C ASN A 97 -2.24 14.93 25.16
N TYR A 98 -1.93 15.94 24.33
CA TYR A 98 -2.86 16.96 23.89
C TYR A 98 -3.22 16.70 22.43
N SER A 99 -4.23 15.89 22.17
CA SER A 99 -4.72 15.55 20.82
C SER A 99 -6.25 15.47 20.81
N GLN A 100 -6.83 15.43 19.61
CA GLN A 100 -8.25 15.08 19.45
C GLN A 100 -8.45 13.57 19.57
N ASP A 101 -9.63 13.13 20.04
CA ASP A 101 -9.94 11.72 20.23
C ASP A 101 -10.33 11.03 18.91
N SER A 102 -10.92 11.79 17.98
CA SER A 102 -11.34 11.32 16.64
C SER A 102 -11.11 12.37 15.55
N GLU A 103 -10.94 11.90 14.31
CA GLU A 103 -10.85 12.77 13.13
C GLU A 103 -12.18 13.48 12.83
N ASP A 104 -13.30 12.91 13.28
CA ASP A 104 -14.64 13.49 13.11
C ASP A 104 -14.79 14.83 13.87
N GLU A 105 -13.93 15.08 14.86
CA GLU A 105 -13.89 16.33 15.62
C GLU A 105 -13.34 17.51 14.80
N VAL A 106 -12.85 17.26 13.58
CA VAL A 106 -12.33 18.32 12.70
C VAL A 106 -13.37 19.39 12.35
N ASP A 107 -14.66 19.04 12.38
CA ASP A 107 -15.76 19.98 12.11
C ASP A 107 -16.40 20.55 13.40
N ASP A 108 -15.86 20.23 14.60
CA ASP A 108 -16.31 20.75 15.90
C ASP A 108 -15.25 21.64 16.59
N PRO A 109 -15.24 22.96 16.32
CA PRO A 109 -14.31 23.88 16.97
C PRO A 109 -14.43 23.98 18.50
N SER A 110 -15.52 23.47 19.09
CA SER A 110 -15.69 23.48 20.54
C SER A 110 -14.83 22.43 21.25
N SER A 111 -14.44 21.36 20.56
CA SER A 111 -13.56 20.32 21.09
C SER A 111 -12.06 20.62 20.91
N TRP A 112 -11.71 21.61 20.07
CA TRP A 112 -10.32 21.92 19.71
C TRP A 112 -9.40 22.30 20.87
N THR A 113 -9.98 22.64 22.03
CA THR A 113 -9.25 22.87 23.28
C THR A 113 -8.44 21.66 23.74
N LYS A 114 -8.83 20.42 23.40
CA LYS A 114 -8.10 19.20 23.79
C LYS A 114 -6.66 19.20 23.25
N SER A 115 -6.50 19.51 21.96
CA SER A 115 -5.20 19.62 21.29
C SER A 115 -4.57 21.01 21.40
N ASN A 116 -5.38 22.03 21.70
CA ASN A 116 -4.94 23.42 21.84
C ASN A 116 -5.41 24.00 23.18
N PRO A 117 -4.84 23.59 24.33
CA PRO A 117 -5.31 24.03 25.65
C PRO A 117 -5.24 25.55 25.84
N ILE A 118 -4.36 26.24 25.11
CA ILE A 118 -4.26 27.71 25.14
C ILE A 118 -5.53 28.42 24.59
N LEU A 119 -6.40 27.72 23.85
CA LEU A 119 -7.65 28.28 23.33
C LEU A 119 -8.54 28.85 24.44
N GLU A 120 -8.53 28.27 25.64
CA GLU A 120 -9.33 28.79 26.76
C GLU A 120 -8.93 30.23 27.14
N LEU A 121 -7.66 30.59 26.93
CA LEU A 121 -7.11 31.91 27.28
C LEU A 121 -7.06 32.87 26.08
N LYS A 122 -7.11 32.36 24.85
CA LYS A 122 -6.89 33.12 23.60
C LYS A 122 -7.98 32.91 22.56
N LYS A 123 -9.17 32.50 23.00
CA LYS A 123 -10.30 32.12 22.13
C LYS A 123 -10.61 33.15 21.06
N ASP A 124 -10.72 34.42 21.45
CA ASP A 124 -11.15 35.51 20.56
C ASP A 124 -10.19 35.77 19.40
N THR A 125 -8.91 35.43 19.55
CA THR A 125 -7.89 35.66 18.53
C THR A 125 -7.53 34.39 17.76
N MET A 126 -7.48 33.23 18.42
CA MET A 126 -6.95 32.00 17.84
C MET A 126 -8.02 31.14 17.17
N LEU A 127 -9.23 31.09 17.74
CA LEU A 127 -10.31 30.26 17.20
C LEU A 127 -10.73 30.69 15.78
N PRO A 128 -10.91 31.99 15.47
CA PRO A 128 -11.23 32.40 14.10
C PRO A 128 -10.14 32.02 13.09
N SER A 129 -8.87 32.11 13.47
CA SER A 129 -7.75 31.72 12.61
C SER A 129 -7.71 30.21 12.35
N LEU A 130 -7.94 29.38 13.37
CA LEU A 130 -8.01 27.92 13.19
C LEU A 130 -9.20 27.52 12.29
N VAL A 131 -10.37 28.15 12.49
CA VAL A 131 -11.55 27.92 11.64
C VAL A 131 -11.25 28.28 10.19
N SER A 132 -10.64 29.44 9.97
CA SER A 132 -10.25 29.88 8.63
C SER A 132 -9.21 28.96 7.98
N GLU A 133 -8.23 28.46 8.72
CA GLU A 133 -7.21 27.54 8.20
C GLU A 133 -7.83 26.18 7.85
N ARG A 134 -8.69 25.62 8.72
CA ARG A 134 -9.46 24.41 8.41
C ARG A 134 -10.25 24.57 7.12
N ASP A 135 -11.02 25.65 6.98
CA ASP A 135 -11.88 25.86 5.82
C ASP A 135 -11.07 25.96 4.53
N LYS A 136 -9.92 26.63 4.59
CA LYS A 136 -8.96 26.69 3.48
C LYS A 136 -8.41 25.30 3.13
N LYS A 137 -7.97 24.53 4.13
CA LYS A 137 -7.45 23.17 3.98
C LYS A 137 -8.50 22.17 3.49
N LYS A 138 -9.77 22.40 3.83
CA LYS A 138 -10.92 21.64 3.31
C LYS A 138 -11.17 21.94 1.83
N LEU A 139 -10.99 23.19 1.40
CA LEU A 139 -11.18 23.61 0.00
C LEU A 139 -10.05 23.16 -0.93
N ASP A 140 -8.81 23.15 -0.45
CA ASP A 140 -7.65 22.74 -1.25
C ASP A 140 -7.37 21.22 -1.21
N GLY A 141 -8.17 20.47 -0.44
CA GLY A 141 -8.06 19.01 -0.32
C GLY A 141 -6.98 18.53 0.63
N THR A 142 -6.34 19.42 1.41
CA THR A 142 -5.27 19.09 2.37
C THR A 142 -5.76 19.15 3.82
N LEU A 143 -7.01 18.72 4.08
CA LEU A 143 -7.61 18.74 5.42
C LEU A 143 -6.81 17.93 6.45
N ASP A 144 -6.14 16.88 6.00
CA ASP A 144 -5.26 16.08 6.85
C ASP A 144 -4.07 16.91 7.35
N GLU A 145 -3.53 17.85 6.57
CA GLU A 145 -2.51 18.76 7.10
C GLU A 145 -3.00 19.57 8.31
N PHE A 146 -4.28 19.98 8.31
CA PHE A 146 -4.90 20.65 9.46
C PHE A 146 -5.07 19.70 10.65
N LYS A 147 -5.59 18.48 10.43
CA LYS A 147 -5.75 17.49 11.50
C LYS A 147 -4.40 17.17 12.16
N ASN A 148 -3.34 17.06 11.38
CA ASN A 148 -2.00 16.77 11.90
C ASN A 148 -1.42 17.97 12.66
N LYS A 149 -1.33 19.14 12.01
CA LYS A 149 -0.60 20.30 12.57
C LYS A 149 -1.39 21.08 13.60
N ASN A 150 -2.71 21.11 13.51
CA ASN A 150 -3.57 21.94 14.37
C ASN A 150 -4.38 21.13 15.37
N LEU A 151 -4.67 19.85 15.08
CA LEU A 151 -5.40 18.96 16.00
C LEU A 151 -4.49 17.92 16.67
N ASN A 152 -3.18 17.97 16.39
CA ASN A 152 -2.14 17.08 16.92
C ASN A 152 -2.51 15.60 16.76
N MET A 153 -3.06 15.26 15.60
CA MET A 153 -3.45 13.89 15.28
C MET A 153 -2.37 13.18 14.49
N TRP A 154 -2.06 11.95 14.91
CA TRP A 154 -1.38 11.00 14.04
C TRP A 154 -2.34 10.60 12.96
N ILE A 155 -2.11 11.15 11.77
CA ILE A 155 -2.84 10.73 10.59
C ILE A 155 -2.18 9.43 10.21
N LYS A 156 -2.95 8.35 10.19
CA LYS A 156 -2.49 7.13 9.54
C LYS A 156 -2.03 7.56 8.16
N ALA A 157 -0.79 7.30 7.75
CA ALA A 157 -0.36 7.63 6.39
C ALA A 157 -1.40 7.07 5.39
N SER A 158 -2.31 7.93 4.89
CA SER A 158 -3.52 7.50 4.19
C SER A 158 -3.83 8.30 2.93
N ASP A 159 -3.08 9.35 2.60
CA ASP A 159 -3.43 10.15 1.41
C ASP A 159 -3.22 9.39 0.09
N ASN A 160 -2.29 8.43 0.03
CA ASN A 160 -2.09 7.63 -1.17
C ASN A 160 -2.58 6.18 -1.06
N ARG A 161 -3.23 5.73 0.01
CA ARG A 161 -3.67 4.32 0.08
C ARG A 161 -4.65 4.01 -1.05
N TYR A 162 -4.40 2.91 -1.75
CA TYR A 162 -5.20 2.53 -2.90
C TYR A 162 -6.65 2.25 -2.50
N LEU A 163 -6.82 1.43 -1.47
CA LEU A 163 -8.11 0.99 -0.95
C LEU A 163 -8.21 1.25 0.56
N ASN A 164 -9.42 1.50 1.05
CA ASN A 164 -9.65 1.55 2.49
C ASN A 164 -9.71 0.12 3.04
N ILE A 165 -9.37 -0.06 4.32
CA ILE A 165 -9.32 -1.39 4.96
C ILE A 165 -10.70 -2.05 4.98
N HIS A 166 -11.77 -1.28 5.18
CA HIS A 166 -13.13 -1.81 5.27
C HIS A 166 -13.58 -2.50 3.98
N ASP A 167 -13.29 -1.92 2.82
CA ASP A 167 -13.63 -2.47 1.51
C ASP A 167 -12.82 -3.74 1.22
N ILE A 168 -11.55 -3.78 1.66
CA ILE A 168 -10.70 -4.98 1.59
C ILE A 168 -11.33 -6.11 2.41
N GLU A 169 -11.65 -5.86 3.69
CA GLU A 169 -12.24 -6.87 4.58
C GLU A 169 -13.60 -7.37 4.08
N ASN A 170 -14.45 -6.49 3.54
CA ASN A 170 -15.77 -6.87 3.03
C ASN A 170 -15.73 -7.69 1.73
N ALA A 171 -14.63 -7.60 0.99
CA ALA A 171 -14.42 -8.39 -0.21
C ALA A 171 -13.92 -9.81 0.10
N VAL A 172 -13.55 -10.13 1.33
CA VAL A 172 -13.15 -11.49 1.71
C VAL A 172 -14.34 -12.45 1.65
N ALA A 173 -14.16 -13.56 0.94
CA ALA A 173 -15.13 -14.64 0.80
C ALA A 173 -14.60 -15.92 1.45
N ASN A 174 -15.42 -16.55 2.28
CA ASN A 174 -15.07 -17.83 2.92
C ASN A 174 -14.98 -19.00 1.92
N LYS A 175 -15.60 -18.85 0.75
CA LYS A 175 -15.61 -19.84 -0.32
C LYS A 175 -15.94 -19.15 -1.65
N PRO A 176 -15.56 -19.76 -2.79
CA PRO A 176 -16.00 -19.31 -4.10
C PRO A 176 -17.52 -19.11 -4.17
N PRO A 177 -18.01 -18.01 -4.78
CA PRO A 177 -19.44 -17.77 -4.96
C PRO A 177 -20.10 -18.76 -5.94
N PHE A 178 -19.30 -19.40 -6.78
CA PHE A 178 -19.69 -20.43 -7.74
C PHE A 178 -18.54 -21.45 -7.91
N SER A 179 -18.81 -22.58 -8.56
CA SER A 179 -17.74 -23.52 -8.90
C SER A 179 -16.91 -22.94 -10.04
N ILE A 180 -15.61 -22.70 -9.81
CA ILE A 180 -14.71 -22.15 -10.84
C ILE A 180 -14.46 -23.10 -12.02
N SER A 181 -14.81 -24.38 -11.89
CA SER A 181 -14.54 -25.36 -12.94
C SER A 181 -15.28 -25.01 -14.23
N GLY A 182 -14.58 -25.06 -15.36
CA GLY A 182 -15.14 -24.74 -16.67
C GLY A 182 -15.43 -23.25 -16.92
N HIS A 183 -15.03 -22.34 -16.02
CA HIS A 183 -15.35 -20.91 -16.16
C HIS A 183 -14.31 -20.14 -16.98
N ASP A 184 -14.79 -19.04 -17.56
CA ASP A 184 -13.94 -18.02 -18.18
C ASP A 184 -13.06 -17.36 -17.13
N VAL A 185 -11.76 -17.26 -17.43
CA VAL A 185 -10.77 -16.68 -16.51
C VAL A 185 -9.86 -15.69 -17.23
N TYR A 186 -9.52 -14.62 -16.53
CA TYR A 186 -8.51 -13.64 -16.92
C TYR A 186 -7.35 -13.77 -15.97
N ILE A 187 -6.16 -14.02 -16.53
CA ILE A 187 -4.96 -14.29 -15.75
C ILE A 187 -4.04 -13.09 -15.85
N GLY A 188 -3.46 -12.69 -14.73
CA GLY A 188 -2.43 -11.66 -14.66
C GLY A 188 -1.21 -12.25 -13.96
N PHE A 189 -0.03 -11.89 -14.44
CA PHE A 189 1.22 -12.48 -13.99
C PHE A 189 2.27 -11.41 -13.78
N ASP A 190 2.66 -11.22 -12.52
CA ASP A 190 3.77 -10.36 -12.12
C ASP A 190 4.99 -11.21 -11.82
N LEU A 191 6.04 -11.03 -12.62
CA LEU A 191 7.24 -11.84 -12.56
C LEU A 191 8.39 -11.06 -11.93
N SER A 192 8.85 -11.54 -10.78
CA SER A 192 10.07 -11.09 -10.15
C SER A 192 11.27 -11.96 -10.54
N LYS A 193 12.47 -11.36 -10.56
CA LYS A 193 13.72 -12.04 -10.89
C LYS A 193 14.58 -12.39 -9.67
N LEU A 194 14.43 -11.67 -8.54
CA LEU A 194 15.46 -11.68 -7.49
C LEU A 194 14.94 -11.61 -6.05
N ALA A 195 14.28 -10.53 -5.63
CA ALA A 195 13.95 -10.27 -4.22
C ALA A 195 12.45 -10.17 -3.93
N ASP A 196 11.71 -9.69 -4.92
CA ASP A 196 10.26 -9.55 -4.88
C ASP A 196 9.59 -10.90 -5.18
N ASP A 197 8.33 -11.05 -4.79
CA ASP A 197 7.62 -12.29 -5.02
C ASP A 197 7.20 -12.37 -6.50
N THR A 198 7.04 -13.57 -7.04
CA THR A 198 6.34 -13.75 -8.32
C THR A 198 4.90 -14.08 -8.01
N ALA A 199 3.93 -13.45 -8.66
CA ALA A 199 2.52 -13.67 -8.37
C ALA A 199 1.71 -13.93 -9.64
N VAL A 200 0.75 -14.85 -9.54
CA VAL A 200 -0.29 -15.06 -10.56
C VAL A 200 -1.65 -14.79 -9.94
N ALA A 201 -2.50 -14.04 -10.63
CA ALA A 201 -3.88 -13.78 -10.24
C ALA A 201 -4.86 -14.33 -11.28
N PHE A 202 -5.93 -14.97 -10.81
CA PHE A 202 -7.03 -15.49 -11.61
C PHE A 202 -8.29 -14.70 -11.28
N ILE A 203 -8.87 -14.04 -12.27
CA ILE A 203 -10.11 -13.28 -12.13
C ILE A 203 -11.22 -13.97 -12.92
N TYR A 204 -12.26 -14.35 -12.19
CA TYR A 204 -13.45 -15.01 -12.71
C TYR A 204 -14.63 -14.03 -12.67
N PRO A 205 -14.94 -13.36 -13.80
CA PRO A 205 -16.09 -12.48 -13.89
C PRO A 205 -17.39 -13.30 -13.92
N TYR A 206 -18.41 -12.86 -13.18
CA TYR A 206 -19.73 -13.49 -13.16
C TYR A 206 -20.85 -12.45 -13.05
N LYS A 207 -22.08 -12.85 -13.40
CA LYS A 207 -23.25 -11.99 -13.27
C LYS A 207 -24.00 -12.29 -11.98
N LEU A 208 -24.24 -11.26 -11.17
CA LEU A 208 -25.10 -11.32 -9.99
C LEU A 208 -26.06 -10.12 -10.04
N ALA A 209 -27.37 -10.40 -9.97
CA ALA A 209 -28.42 -9.37 -10.02
C ALA A 209 -28.31 -8.38 -11.21
N GLY A 210 -27.75 -8.81 -12.35
CA GLY A 210 -27.56 -7.97 -13.55
C GLY A 210 -26.22 -7.20 -13.58
N GLU A 211 -25.50 -7.15 -12.47
CA GLU A 211 -24.19 -6.51 -12.36
C GLU A 211 -23.06 -7.51 -12.59
N THR A 212 -21.90 -7.00 -13.04
CA THR A 212 -20.68 -7.81 -13.15
C THR A 212 -19.95 -7.80 -11.82
N HIS A 213 -19.76 -8.99 -11.27
CA HIS A 213 -18.92 -9.27 -10.10
C HIS A 213 -17.67 -10.03 -10.53
N TYR A 214 -16.67 -10.05 -9.66
CA TYR A 214 -15.38 -10.68 -9.89
C TYR A 214 -15.01 -11.52 -8.68
N TYR A 215 -14.73 -12.79 -8.89
CA TYR A 215 -14.09 -13.62 -7.89
C TYR A 215 -12.59 -13.75 -8.22
N ILE A 216 -11.72 -13.59 -7.23
CA ILE A 216 -10.28 -13.51 -7.41
C ILE A 216 -9.60 -14.57 -6.57
N GLN A 217 -8.67 -15.29 -7.18
CA GLN A 217 -7.71 -16.15 -6.51
C GLN A 217 -6.30 -15.77 -6.94
N GLN A 218 -5.31 -15.98 -6.09
CA GLN A 218 -3.91 -15.77 -6.46
C GLN A 218 -3.03 -16.86 -5.89
N HIS A 219 -1.85 -17.02 -6.49
CA HIS A 219 -0.76 -17.81 -5.92
C HIS A 219 0.56 -17.08 -6.08
N SER A 220 1.37 -17.07 -5.01
CA SER A 220 2.66 -16.36 -4.98
C SER A 220 3.84 -17.32 -4.78
N TRP A 221 4.96 -17.05 -5.44
CA TRP A 221 6.23 -17.73 -5.24
C TRP A 221 7.20 -16.82 -4.50
N VAL A 222 7.70 -17.30 -3.36
CA VAL A 222 8.44 -16.48 -2.40
C VAL A 222 9.93 -16.81 -2.48
N PRO A 223 10.81 -15.89 -2.93
CA PRO A 223 12.24 -16.11 -2.96
C PRO A 223 12.86 -15.97 -1.57
N LEU A 224 13.96 -16.70 -1.34
CA LEU A 224 14.80 -16.63 -0.14
C LEU A 224 16.24 -16.20 -0.45
N SER A 225 16.53 -15.86 -1.71
CA SER A 225 17.88 -15.53 -2.19
C SER A 225 18.49 -14.33 -1.45
N HIS A 226 17.67 -13.34 -1.07
CA HIS A 226 18.09 -12.12 -0.37
C HIS A 226 18.14 -12.27 1.16
N THR A 227 17.70 -13.41 1.67
CA THR A 227 17.68 -13.73 3.11
C THR A 227 18.55 -14.93 3.44
N GLY A 228 19.50 -15.26 2.55
CA GLY A 228 20.41 -16.39 2.75
C GLY A 228 19.72 -17.74 2.92
N GLY A 229 18.51 -17.91 2.37
CA GLY A 229 17.68 -19.10 2.56
C GLY A 229 16.79 -19.07 3.82
N SER A 230 16.74 -17.95 4.55
CA SER A 230 15.98 -17.82 5.80
C SER A 230 14.57 -17.30 5.57
N ILE A 231 13.58 -18.19 5.68
CA ILE A 231 12.17 -17.80 5.67
C ILE A 231 11.80 -16.88 6.82
N ALA A 232 12.39 -17.07 8.01
CA ALA A 232 12.10 -16.24 9.18
C ALA A 232 12.56 -14.78 8.98
N GLU A 233 13.67 -14.56 8.28
CA GLU A 233 14.12 -13.21 7.94
C GLU A 233 13.23 -12.57 6.87
N LYS A 234 12.80 -13.35 5.86
CA LYS A 234 11.88 -12.89 4.81
C LYS A 234 10.53 -12.47 5.39
N GLU A 235 9.92 -13.30 6.23
CA GLU A 235 8.66 -12.96 6.93
C GLU A 235 8.79 -11.71 7.81
N LYS A 236 9.95 -11.54 8.48
CA LYS A 236 10.22 -10.35 9.31
C LYS A 236 10.42 -9.09 8.48
N GLN A 237 11.12 -9.18 7.35
CA GLN A 237 11.38 -8.05 6.45
C GLN A 237 10.10 -7.58 5.76
N ASP A 238 9.31 -8.53 5.25
CA ASP A 238 8.13 -8.22 4.45
C ASP A 238 6.88 -8.03 5.32
N GLY A 239 6.86 -8.56 6.54
CA GLY A 239 5.70 -8.48 7.43
C GLY A 239 4.55 -9.44 7.05
N ILE A 240 4.83 -10.45 6.23
CA ILE A 240 3.88 -11.47 5.77
C ILE A 240 4.25 -12.81 6.37
N ASN A 241 3.27 -13.57 6.88
CA ASN A 241 3.47 -14.95 7.34
C ASN A 241 3.37 -15.92 6.15
N TYR A 242 4.45 -16.00 5.37
CA TYR A 242 4.51 -16.84 4.18
C TYR A 242 4.36 -18.33 4.47
N ARG A 243 4.82 -18.82 5.63
CA ARG A 243 4.60 -20.23 6.01
C ARG A 243 3.13 -20.54 6.20
N GLN A 244 2.36 -19.63 6.78
CA GLN A 244 0.91 -19.79 6.88
C GLN A 244 0.25 -19.71 5.49
N ALA A 245 0.68 -18.80 4.64
CA ALA A 245 0.18 -18.70 3.27
C ALA A 245 0.44 -19.99 2.46
N GLU A 246 1.64 -20.58 2.56
CA GLU A 246 1.96 -21.86 1.92
C GLU A 246 1.12 -23.02 2.47
N GLN A 247 0.89 -23.07 3.79
CA GLN A 247 0.03 -24.09 4.41
C GLN A 247 -1.43 -24.00 3.94
N LEU A 248 -1.92 -22.78 3.67
CA LEU A 248 -3.25 -22.53 3.14
C LEU A 248 -3.33 -22.71 1.61
N GLY A 249 -2.19 -22.90 0.94
CA GLY A 249 -2.12 -23.12 -0.50
C GLY A 249 -2.09 -21.85 -1.34
N PHE A 250 -1.81 -20.68 -0.74
CA PHE A 250 -1.71 -19.39 -1.45
C PHE A 250 -0.29 -19.03 -1.89
N ALA A 251 0.71 -19.82 -1.46
CA ALA A 251 2.09 -19.57 -1.80
C ALA A 251 2.93 -20.84 -1.93
N THR A 252 4.05 -20.71 -2.64
CA THR A 252 5.13 -21.69 -2.69
C THR A 252 6.43 -21.01 -2.28
N ILE A 253 7.05 -21.48 -1.20
CA ILE A 253 8.34 -20.93 -0.75
C ILE A 253 9.46 -21.62 -1.54
N ALA A 254 10.43 -20.84 -2.02
CA ALA A 254 11.59 -21.35 -2.74
C ALA A 254 12.38 -22.37 -1.89
N LYS A 255 12.59 -23.57 -2.44
CA LYS A 255 13.31 -24.68 -1.77
C LYS A 255 14.73 -24.89 -2.30
N GLY A 256 15.07 -24.23 -3.41
CA GLY A 256 16.39 -24.37 -4.04
C GLY A 256 17.52 -23.90 -3.11
N ARG A 257 18.71 -24.49 -3.27
CA ARG A 257 19.91 -24.17 -2.46
C ARG A 257 20.21 -22.67 -2.38
N PHE A 258 19.95 -21.94 -3.46
CA PHE A 258 20.22 -20.51 -3.58
C PHE A 258 18.99 -19.63 -3.28
N GLY A 259 17.85 -20.22 -2.94
CA GLY A 259 16.62 -19.49 -2.62
C GLY A 259 15.97 -18.76 -3.79
N TYR A 260 16.34 -19.07 -5.04
CA TYR A 260 15.66 -18.53 -6.22
C TYR A 260 14.34 -19.27 -6.48
N ILE A 261 13.39 -18.57 -7.08
CA ILE A 261 12.16 -19.15 -7.61
C ILE A 261 12.52 -20.07 -8.78
N ASP A 262 11.91 -21.24 -8.82
CA ASP A 262 12.02 -22.18 -9.92
C ASP A 262 10.93 -21.88 -10.96
N GLU A 263 11.31 -21.19 -12.04
CA GLU A 263 10.41 -20.77 -13.13
C GLU A 263 9.67 -21.96 -13.78
N ASP A 264 10.28 -23.15 -13.81
CA ASP A 264 9.66 -24.37 -14.34
C ASP A 264 8.53 -24.84 -13.43
N SER A 265 8.73 -24.74 -12.11
CA SER A 265 7.70 -25.03 -11.13
C SER A 265 6.55 -24.01 -11.18
N VAL A 266 6.83 -22.74 -11.51
CA VAL A 266 5.79 -21.72 -11.70
C VAL A 266 4.92 -22.10 -12.90
N THR A 267 5.55 -22.33 -14.04
CA THR A 267 4.87 -22.71 -15.30
C THR A 267 4.02 -23.96 -15.10
N THR A 268 4.62 -25.02 -14.56
CA THR A 268 3.95 -26.29 -14.30
C THR A 268 2.72 -26.13 -13.41
N TRP A 269 2.83 -25.33 -12.35
CA TRP A 269 1.73 -25.10 -11.42
C TRP A 269 0.58 -24.35 -12.11
N ILE A 270 0.87 -23.30 -12.88
CA ILE A 270 -0.14 -22.52 -13.60
C ILE A 270 -0.89 -23.43 -14.59
N MET A 271 -0.15 -24.21 -15.38
CA MET A 271 -0.74 -25.13 -16.37
C MET A 271 -1.60 -26.20 -15.72
N SER A 272 -1.09 -26.83 -14.66
CA SER A 272 -1.84 -27.85 -13.91
C SER A 272 -3.12 -27.25 -13.32
N TYR A 273 -3.05 -26.05 -12.74
CA TYR A 273 -4.21 -25.38 -12.17
C TYR A 273 -5.28 -25.07 -13.22
N ILE A 274 -4.88 -24.62 -14.41
CA ILE A 274 -5.78 -24.38 -15.55
C ILE A 274 -6.42 -25.68 -16.02
N GLU A 275 -5.63 -26.74 -16.23
CA GLU A 275 -6.09 -28.04 -16.75
C GLU A 275 -7.02 -28.75 -15.76
N GLU A 276 -6.60 -28.85 -14.48
CA GLU A 276 -7.37 -29.53 -13.43
C GLU A 276 -8.73 -28.90 -13.19
N ASN A 277 -8.84 -27.57 -13.32
CA ASN A 277 -10.10 -26.85 -13.20
C ASN A 277 -10.84 -26.71 -14.54
N GLY A 278 -10.23 -27.09 -15.67
CA GLY A 278 -10.80 -26.93 -17.01
C GLY A 278 -11.11 -25.47 -17.35
N LEU A 279 -10.23 -24.54 -16.98
CA LEU A 279 -10.48 -23.10 -17.12
C LEU A 279 -10.39 -22.65 -18.58
N ASN A 280 -11.25 -21.71 -18.97
CA ASN A 280 -11.21 -21.09 -20.29
C ASN A 280 -10.48 -19.75 -20.23
N VAL A 281 -9.18 -19.76 -20.51
CA VAL A 281 -8.32 -18.57 -20.44
C VAL A 281 -8.67 -17.60 -21.56
N LYS A 282 -9.23 -16.45 -21.20
CA LYS A 282 -9.56 -15.37 -22.17
C LYS A 282 -8.37 -14.50 -22.49
N PHE A 283 -7.59 -14.16 -21.48
CA PHE A 283 -6.36 -13.39 -21.60
C PHE A 283 -5.39 -13.82 -20.52
N PHE A 284 -4.11 -13.87 -20.89
CA PHE A 284 -2.99 -14.00 -19.96
C PHE A 284 -2.15 -12.74 -20.08
N VAL A 285 -2.28 -11.85 -19.10
CA VAL A 285 -1.67 -10.52 -19.10
C VAL A 285 -0.39 -10.54 -18.27
N PHE A 286 0.67 -9.90 -18.76
CA PHE A 286 1.97 -9.86 -18.09
C PHE A 286 2.75 -8.59 -18.45
N ASP A 287 3.72 -8.19 -17.63
CA ASP A 287 4.60 -7.06 -17.97
C ASP A 287 5.44 -7.36 -19.23
N ARG A 288 5.34 -6.48 -20.22
CA ARG A 288 6.10 -6.50 -21.48
C ARG A 288 7.62 -6.66 -21.29
N TRP A 289 8.20 -6.15 -20.21
CA TRP A 289 9.64 -6.25 -19.95
C TRP A 289 10.06 -7.54 -19.24
N GLY A 290 9.08 -8.33 -18.79
CA GLY A 290 9.25 -9.59 -18.08
C GLY A 290 9.49 -10.82 -18.96
N THR A 291 10.22 -10.68 -20.09
CA THR A 291 10.60 -11.83 -20.91
C THR A 291 11.36 -12.84 -20.04
N SER A 292 10.81 -14.06 -19.97
CA SER A 292 11.26 -15.16 -19.13
C SER A 292 10.99 -16.49 -19.81
N ASP A 293 11.70 -17.53 -19.37
CA ASP A 293 11.50 -18.89 -19.86
C ASP A 293 10.06 -19.37 -19.57
N VAL A 294 9.40 -18.82 -18.53
CA VAL A 294 7.98 -19.03 -18.23
C VAL A 294 7.09 -18.65 -19.42
N LEU A 295 7.24 -17.45 -19.96
CA LEU A 295 6.38 -16.95 -21.05
C LEU A 295 6.62 -17.70 -22.36
N ASP A 296 7.89 -18.03 -22.65
CA ASP A 296 8.24 -18.81 -23.83
C ASP A 296 7.62 -20.21 -23.75
N LYS A 297 7.66 -20.86 -22.59
CA LYS A 297 7.01 -22.16 -22.36
C LYS A 297 5.50 -22.08 -22.46
N LEU A 298 4.87 -21.10 -21.78
CA LEU A 298 3.42 -20.88 -21.89
C LEU A 298 2.97 -20.68 -23.34
N SER A 299 3.76 -19.98 -24.16
CA SER A 299 3.46 -19.75 -25.58
C SER A 299 3.60 -21.00 -26.46
N GLN A 300 4.43 -21.97 -26.05
CA GLN A 300 4.69 -23.19 -26.80
C GLN A 300 3.73 -24.32 -26.43
N GLU A 301 3.32 -24.39 -25.17
CA GLU A 301 2.52 -25.49 -24.63
C GLU A 301 1.01 -25.31 -24.89
N GLU A 302 0.49 -24.08 -24.86
CA GLU A 302 -0.93 -23.79 -25.12
C GLU A 302 -1.13 -22.45 -25.84
N PRO A 303 -2.08 -22.32 -26.79
CA PRO A 303 -2.35 -21.08 -27.50
C PRO A 303 -3.21 -20.12 -26.68
N PHE A 304 -2.79 -19.78 -25.45
CA PHE A 304 -3.49 -18.76 -24.68
C PHE A 304 -3.34 -17.39 -25.35
N PRO A 305 -4.36 -16.51 -25.26
CA PRO A 305 -4.22 -15.13 -25.67
C PRO A 305 -3.26 -14.36 -24.75
N LEU A 306 -1.96 -14.50 -25.01
CA LEU A 306 -0.89 -13.81 -24.30
C LEU A 306 -0.91 -12.32 -24.65
N MET A 307 -0.99 -11.46 -23.64
CA MET A 307 -1.11 -10.03 -23.80
C MET A 307 -0.05 -9.28 -22.98
N PRO A 308 1.01 -8.73 -23.63
CA PRO A 308 1.96 -7.89 -22.93
C PRO A 308 1.32 -6.54 -22.57
N LEU A 309 1.36 -6.18 -21.30
CA LEU A 309 0.93 -4.88 -20.78
C LEU A 309 2.15 -4.07 -20.34
N LYS A 310 2.16 -2.77 -20.65
CA LYS A 310 3.26 -1.89 -20.22
C LYS A 310 2.90 -1.31 -18.85
N GLN A 311 3.79 -1.47 -17.87
CA GLN A 311 3.63 -1.02 -16.49
C GLN A 311 3.82 0.51 -16.32
N THR A 312 3.10 1.32 -17.11
CA THR A 312 3.12 2.79 -17.02
C THR A 312 1.75 3.33 -16.62
N SER A 313 1.74 4.46 -15.89
CA SER A 313 0.51 5.06 -15.35
C SER A 313 -0.56 5.32 -16.41
N ASP A 314 -0.19 5.65 -17.66
CA ASP A 314 -1.17 5.85 -18.74
C ASP A 314 -1.89 4.55 -19.17
N LYS A 315 -1.25 3.39 -19.00
CA LYS A 315 -1.82 2.08 -19.36
C LYS A 315 -2.60 1.45 -18.22
N LEU A 316 -2.16 1.70 -16.98
CA LEU A 316 -2.77 1.14 -15.77
C LEU A 316 -3.84 2.04 -15.16
N ASP A 317 -3.98 3.28 -15.63
CA ASP A 317 -4.95 4.26 -15.10
C ASP A 317 -6.37 3.68 -15.00
N LYS A 318 -6.89 3.20 -16.13
CA LYS A 318 -8.24 2.69 -16.23
C LYS A 318 -8.47 1.41 -15.39
N PRO A 319 -7.66 0.35 -15.49
CA PRO A 319 -7.86 -0.82 -14.63
C PRO A 319 -7.71 -0.50 -13.14
N THR A 320 -6.80 0.38 -12.76
CA THR A 320 -6.66 0.86 -11.37
C THR A 320 -7.93 1.56 -10.89
N HIS A 321 -8.52 2.44 -11.70
CA HIS A 321 -9.78 3.09 -11.34
C HIS A 321 -10.96 2.12 -11.27
N GLU A 322 -11.12 1.24 -12.25
CA GLU A 322 -12.25 0.32 -12.33
C GLU A 322 -12.19 -0.77 -11.24
N PHE A 323 -11.01 -1.25 -10.87
CA PHE A 323 -10.86 -2.21 -9.78
C PHE A 323 -11.22 -1.57 -8.43
N LYS A 324 -10.69 -0.37 -8.15
CA LYS A 324 -11.04 0.40 -6.96
C LYS A 324 -12.54 0.68 -6.86
N LYS A 325 -13.18 0.99 -7.99
CA LYS A 325 -14.63 1.18 -8.06
C LYS A 325 -15.37 -0.13 -7.76
N ALA A 326 -14.98 -1.23 -8.39
CA ALA A 326 -15.64 -2.52 -8.23
C ALA A 326 -15.57 -3.05 -6.79
N ILE A 327 -14.42 -2.92 -6.12
CA ILE A 327 -14.30 -3.35 -4.73
C ILE A 327 -15.12 -2.47 -3.79
N ARG A 328 -15.13 -1.15 -3.97
CA ARG A 328 -15.94 -0.22 -3.18
C ARG A 328 -17.45 -0.45 -3.36
N GLU A 329 -17.86 -0.89 -4.54
CA GLU A 329 -19.25 -1.24 -4.84
C GLU A 329 -19.62 -2.65 -4.36
N GLY A 330 -18.71 -3.38 -3.71
CA GLY A 330 -18.97 -4.74 -3.21
C GLY A 330 -19.07 -5.79 -4.32
N ARG A 331 -18.47 -5.52 -5.49
CA ARG A 331 -18.50 -6.40 -6.67
C ARG A 331 -17.26 -7.27 -6.81
N VAL A 332 -16.26 -7.11 -5.93
CA VAL A 332 -15.06 -7.94 -5.89
C VAL A 332 -15.13 -8.85 -4.67
N HIS A 333 -14.79 -10.13 -4.88
CA HIS A 333 -14.70 -11.13 -3.84
C HIS A 333 -13.40 -11.92 -4.01
N TYR A 334 -12.70 -12.24 -2.93
CA TYR A 334 -11.47 -13.04 -2.99
C TYR A 334 -11.33 -13.94 -1.76
N ASP A 335 -10.52 -14.99 -1.83
CA ASP A 335 -10.29 -15.88 -0.68
C ASP A 335 -9.70 -15.13 0.53
N ASP A 336 -9.81 -15.66 1.75
CA ASP A 336 -9.12 -15.08 2.93
C ASP A 336 -7.60 -15.35 2.86
N ASP A 337 -7.00 -14.77 1.84
CA ASP A 337 -5.62 -14.91 1.43
C ASP A 337 -4.78 -13.83 2.14
N PRO A 338 -3.86 -14.22 3.04
CA PRO A 338 -3.07 -13.27 3.80
C PRO A 338 -2.10 -12.45 2.92
N ILE A 339 -1.67 -12.97 1.77
CA ILE A 339 -0.76 -12.26 0.86
C ILE A 339 -1.54 -11.18 0.10
N LEU A 340 -2.65 -11.56 -0.53
CA LEU A 340 -3.46 -10.60 -1.28
C LEU A 340 -4.02 -9.51 -0.35
N LYS A 341 -4.48 -9.87 0.84
CA LYS A 341 -4.96 -8.94 1.86
C LYS A 341 -3.87 -7.96 2.31
N TYR A 342 -2.65 -8.46 2.57
CA TYR A 342 -1.51 -7.61 2.90
C TYR A 342 -1.17 -6.67 1.73
N ALA A 343 -1.10 -7.19 0.51
CA ALA A 343 -0.75 -6.43 -0.68
C ALA A 343 -1.76 -5.31 -0.95
N LEU A 344 -3.07 -5.59 -0.90
CA LEU A 344 -4.13 -4.59 -1.05
C LEU A 344 -4.07 -3.50 0.04
N THR A 345 -3.66 -3.87 1.26
CA THR A 345 -3.53 -2.97 2.41
C THR A 345 -2.36 -1.99 2.27
N ASN A 346 -1.29 -2.42 1.59
CA ASN A 346 -0.03 -1.68 1.42
C ASN A 346 0.10 -0.99 0.06
N ALA A 347 -0.75 -1.32 -0.91
CA ALA A 347 -0.77 -0.66 -2.21
C ALA A 347 -1.14 0.83 -2.06
N VAL A 348 -0.36 1.68 -2.74
CA VAL A 348 -0.59 3.12 -2.81
C VAL A 348 -0.78 3.57 -4.25
N ILE A 349 -1.49 4.68 -4.46
CA ILE A 349 -1.67 5.30 -5.76
C ILE A 349 -0.47 6.19 -6.05
N VAL A 350 0.18 5.95 -7.19
CA VAL A 350 1.26 6.79 -7.72
C VAL A 350 0.91 7.20 -9.14
N GLY A 351 1.13 8.46 -9.48
CA GLY A 351 0.77 8.95 -10.80
C GLY A 351 0.97 10.45 -10.97
N SER A 352 0.49 10.94 -12.10
CA SER A 352 0.49 12.36 -12.44
C SER A 352 -0.78 12.70 -13.23
N SER A 353 -0.85 13.89 -13.83
CA SER A 353 -1.93 14.25 -14.75
C SER A 353 -2.07 13.30 -15.96
N ALA A 354 -1.06 12.48 -16.25
CA ALA A 354 -1.11 11.48 -17.33
C ALA A 354 -1.81 10.17 -16.95
N GLY A 355 -2.16 9.98 -15.67
CA GLY A 355 -2.84 8.80 -15.16
C GLY A 355 -2.22 8.29 -13.86
N ILE A 356 -2.87 7.28 -13.27
CA ILE A 356 -2.47 6.63 -12.02
C ILE A 356 -2.10 5.16 -12.19
N LYS A 357 -1.35 4.62 -11.23
CA LYS A 357 -1.12 3.19 -11.05
C LYS A 357 -1.00 2.88 -9.57
N VAL A 358 -0.95 1.60 -9.22
CA VAL A 358 -0.52 1.16 -7.89
C VAL A 358 1.01 1.11 -7.80
N ASP A 359 1.53 1.32 -6.60
CA ASP A 359 2.94 1.11 -6.25
C ASP A 359 3.06 0.80 -4.74
N LYS A 360 4.26 0.45 -4.29
CA LYS A 360 4.59 0.25 -2.88
C LYS A 360 5.17 1.53 -2.27
N ASP A 361 4.69 1.90 -1.09
CA ASP A 361 5.22 3.06 -0.35
C ASP A 361 6.63 2.79 0.22
N ARG A 362 6.89 1.54 0.58
CA ARG A 362 8.17 1.07 1.12
C ARG A 362 8.74 -0.03 0.26
N ALA A 363 10.05 -0.03 0.07
CA ALA A 363 10.73 -1.07 -0.69
C ALA A 363 10.51 -2.50 -0.13
N THR A 364 10.30 -2.62 1.19
CA THR A 364 10.03 -3.90 1.87
C THR A 364 8.57 -4.34 1.76
N SER A 365 7.64 -3.44 1.45
CA SER A 365 6.24 -3.82 1.23
C SER A 365 6.12 -4.62 -0.06
N LYS A 366 5.22 -5.61 -0.07
CA LYS A 366 4.91 -6.45 -1.22
C LYS A 366 3.54 -6.12 -1.76
N ILE A 367 3.48 -5.92 -3.07
CA ILE A 367 2.24 -5.62 -3.81
C ILE A 367 2.12 -6.46 -5.08
N ASP A 368 2.99 -7.44 -5.27
CA ASP A 368 3.14 -8.23 -6.51
C ASP A 368 1.81 -8.94 -6.86
N ALA A 369 1.11 -9.45 -5.85
CA ALA A 369 -0.24 -10.02 -6.02
C ALA A 369 -1.29 -8.99 -6.49
N VAL A 370 -1.17 -7.72 -6.09
CA VAL A 370 -2.05 -6.64 -6.57
C VAL A 370 -1.67 -6.22 -7.98
N ASP A 371 -0.38 -6.17 -8.32
CA ASP A 371 0.07 -5.90 -9.69
C ASP A 371 -0.48 -6.96 -10.66
N ALA A 372 -0.35 -8.25 -10.32
CA ALA A 372 -0.96 -9.34 -11.07
C ALA A 372 -2.49 -9.20 -11.19
N VAL A 373 -3.18 -8.80 -10.12
CA VAL A 373 -4.64 -8.53 -10.16
C VAL A 373 -4.97 -7.38 -11.11
N ILE A 374 -4.24 -6.26 -11.07
CA ILE A 374 -4.49 -5.10 -11.95
C ILE A 374 -4.22 -5.46 -13.41
N ASP A 375 -3.19 -6.26 -13.68
CA ASP A 375 -2.89 -6.78 -15.01
C ASP A 375 -4.04 -7.62 -15.56
N ALA A 376 -4.52 -8.62 -14.81
CA ALA A 376 -5.70 -9.41 -15.18
C ALA A 376 -6.95 -8.51 -15.36
N PHE A 377 -7.13 -7.57 -14.43
CA PHE A 377 -8.26 -6.66 -14.42
C PHE A 377 -8.20 -5.64 -15.55
N SER A 378 -7.08 -5.47 -16.27
CA SER A 378 -7.01 -4.69 -17.51
C SER A 378 -7.89 -5.24 -18.63
N ARG A 379 -8.29 -6.51 -18.54
CA ARG A 379 -9.20 -7.16 -19.49
C ARG A 379 -10.48 -7.69 -18.83
N ALA A 380 -10.40 -8.18 -17.60
CA ALA A 380 -11.53 -8.80 -16.92
C ALA A 380 -12.78 -7.90 -16.84
N TYR A 381 -12.61 -6.58 -16.63
CA TYR A 381 -13.76 -5.68 -16.51
C TYR A 381 -14.58 -5.48 -17.80
N TYR A 382 -14.08 -5.96 -18.94
CA TYR A 382 -14.81 -5.98 -20.20
C TYR A 382 -15.52 -7.31 -20.49
N ALA A 383 -15.43 -8.32 -19.63
CA ALA A 383 -15.90 -9.68 -19.92
C ALA A 383 -17.37 -9.81 -20.37
N PHE A 384 -18.24 -8.88 -19.96
CA PHE A 384 -19.64 -8.82 -20.37
C PHE A 384 -20.02 -7.49 -21.02
N SER A 385 -19.03 -6.83 -21.62
CA SER A 385 -19.18 -5.57 -22.34
C SER A 385 -19.17 -5.83 -23.84
N ASP A 386 -20.01 -5.10 -24.60
CA ASP A 386 -19.96 -5.11 -26.07
C ASP A 386 -18.74 -4.31 -26.62
N PHE A 387 -18.02 -3.62 -25.72
CA PHE A 387 -16.80 -2.89 -26.05
C PHE A 387 -15.58 -3.81 -26.07
N ASP A 388 -14.92 -3.88 -27.21
CA ASP A 388 -13.62 -4.53 -27.37
C ASP A 388 -12.48 -3.50 -27.22
N PRO A 389 -11.67 -3.56 -26.15
CA PRO A 389 -10.55 -2.65 -25.95
C PRO A 389 -9.39 -2.87 -26.92
N ASP A 390 -9.35 -4.02 -27.59
CA ASP A 390 -8.30 -4.44 -28.52
C ASP A 390 -8.73 -4.38 -29.98
N ALA A 391 -9.98 -3.97 -30.26
CA ALA A 391 -10.44 -3.72 -31.61
C ALA A 391 -9.51 -2.73 -32.30
N ASP A 392 -8.87 -3.18 -33.38
CA ASP A 392 -7.84 -2.45 -34.11
C ASP A 392 -8.37 -1.04 -34.48
N ASN A 393 -7.87 -0.02 -33.80
CA ASN A 393 -8.22 1.37 -34.07
C ASN A 393 -7.41 1.86 -35.28
N ASP A 394 -7.66 1.26 -36.45
CA ASP A 394 -7.35 1.87 -37.75
C ASP A 394 -8.18 3.17 -37.98
N LYS A 395 -8.97 3.59 -36.96
CA LYS A 395 -9.64 4.89 -36.85
C LYS A 395 -8.71 6.06 -36.51
N ASN A 396 -7.43 5.82 -36.19
CA ASN A 396 -6.41 6.88 -36.10
C ASN A 396 -5.76 7.23 -37.45
N ARG A 397 -6.10 6.52 -38.53
CA ARG A 397 -5.95 7.11 -39.86
C ARG A 397 -7.05 8.15 -40.01
N SER A 398 -6.65 9.43 -40.01
CA SER A 398 -7.50 10.50 -40.55
C SER A 398 -8.20 9.98 -41.81
N PRO A 399 -9.48 10.29 -42.07
CA PRO A 399 -10.17 9.90 -43.31
C PRO A 399 -9.41 10.29 -44.59
N LEU A 400 -8.42 11.19 -44.45
CA LEU A 400 -7.55 11.75 -45.47
C LEU A 400 -6.16 11.08 -45.54
N SER A 401 -5.92 10.05 -44.72
CA SER A 401 -4.67 9.30 -44.65
C SER A 401 -4.55 8.40 -45.89
N GLY A 402 -3.48 8.58 -46.66
CA GLY A 402 -3.27 7.88 -47.93
C GLY A 402 -3.87 8.56 -49.18
N MET A 403 -4.64 9.64 -49.01
CA MET A 403 -5.13 10.46 -50.12
C MET A 403 -4.06 11.43 -50.62
N SER A 404 -3.95 11.56 -51.94
CA SER A 404 -3.22 12.66 -52.61
C SER A 404 -3.90 14.00 -52.37
N ASP A 405 -3.19 15.11 -52.61
CA ASP A 405 -3.71 16.45 -52.36
C ASP A 405 -4.96 16.77 -53.21
N GLU A 406 -5.08 16.19 -54.41
CA GLU A 406 -6.28 16.31 -55.25
C GLU A 406 -7.49 15.55 -54.66
N GLU A 407 -7.26 14.36 -54.11
CA GLU A 407 -8.31 13.55 -53.47
C GLU A 407 -8.82 14.20 -52.18
N ARG A 408 -7.91 14.82 -51.41
CA ARG A 408 -8.26 15.60 -50.21
C ARG A 408 -9.09 16.84 -50.56
N HIS A 409 -8.71 17.55 -51.62
CA HIS A 409 -9.43 18.73 -52.07
C HIS A 409 -10.84 18.38 -52.53
N LYS A 410 -11.00 17.28 -53.28
CA LYS A 410 -12.30 16.79 -53.73
C LYS A 410 -13.19 16.35 -52.57
N PHE A 411 -12.64 15.61 -51.60
CA PHE A 411 -13.36 15.20 -50.40
C PHE A 411 -13.89 16.41 -49.60
N LEU A 412 -13.06 17.44 -49.40
CA LEU A 412 -13.46 18.66 -48.69
C LEU A 412 -14.49 19.51 -49.46
N MET A 413 -14.54 19.40 -50.79
CA MET A 413 -15.53 20.08 -51.63
C MET A 413 -16.87 19.35 -51.72
N GLU A 414 -16.88 18.02 -51.54
CA GLU A 414 -18.11 17.21 -51.55
C GLU A 414 -18.80 17.17 -50.18
N VAL A 415 -18.03 17.31 -49.08
CA VAL A 415 -18.57 17.44 -47.72
C VAL A 415 -18.95 18.91 -47.49
N GLY A 416 -20.05 19.34 -48.10
CA GLY A 416 -20.61 20.68 -47.90
C GLY A 416 -20.97 20.94 -46.44
N PHE A 417 -20.57 22.11 -45.91
CA PHE A 417 -21.05 22.65 -44.64
C PHE A 417 -22.44 23.26 -44.75
#